data_AF-E4LI57-F1
#
_entry.id   AF-E4LI57-F1
#
_cell.length_a   1.000
_cell.length_b   1.000
_cell.length_c   1.000
_cell.angle_alpha   90.00
_cell.angle_beta   90.00
_cell.angle_gamma   90.00
#
_symmetry.space_group_name_H-M   'P 1'
#
loop_
_entity.id
_entity.type
_entity.pdbx_description
1 polymer ?
#
loop_
_entity_poly.entity_id
_entity_poly.type
_entity_poly.pdbx_seq_one_letter_code
_entity_poly.pdbx_strand_id
1 'polypeptide(L)'
;MCADVLRRDERGAVSVLGLGMLAAVLLLALGAVHFMRTSTIIAAEYERETQLRLAAESGIETAAAALEQSSEAYGEMPKWGRRKELSVGSVPVTGDIEVRVFVETRAGGQIYLIAAAVDHEKPHIDDGADWLRGKLVRAAMKKHEREERYVWQRFF
;
A
#
# COMPACT_ATOMS: atom_id res chain seq x y z
N MET A 1 3.59 53.39 -50.31
CA MET A 1 2.78 53.34 -49.07
C MET A 1 2.12 51.98 -48.82
N CYS A 2 1.69 51.21 -49.83
CA CYS A 2 1.09 49.87 -49.61
C CYS A 2 2.06 48.76 -49.16
N ALA A 3 3.33 48.79 -49.58
CA ALA A 3 4.30 47.74 -49.23
C ALA A 3 4.69 47.73 -47.73
N ASP A 4 4.67 48.89 -47.07
CA ASP A 4 4.98 48.99 -45.63
C ASP A 4 3.84 48.50 -44.73
N VAL A 5 2.58 48.58 -45.18
CA VAL A 5 1.43 48.08 -44.42
C VAL A 5 1.40 46.55 -44.45
N LEU A 6 1.56 45.94 -45.64
CA LEU A 6 1.67 44.49 -45.82
C LEU A 6 2.87 43.90 -45.04
N ARG A 7 4.05 44.55 -45.11
CA ARG A 7 5.24 44.11 -44.37
C ARG A 7 5.11 44.23 -42.85
N ARG A 8 4.29 45.16 -42.35
CA ARG A 8 4.03 45.34 -40.91
C ARG A 8 3.01 44.32 -40.39
N ASP A 9 2.04 43.96 -41.23
CA ASP A 9 1.03 42.92 -40.98
C ASP A 9 1.67 41.52 -40.91
N GLU A 10 2.56 41.19 -41.85
CA GLU A 10 3.34 39.94 -41.86
C GLU A 10 4.25 39.80 -40.63
N ARG A 11 4.92 40.88 -40.21
CA ARG A 11 5.75 40.89 -38.98
C ARG A 11 4.91 40.73 -37.72
N GLY A 12 3.71 41.29 -37.69
CA GLY A 12 2.74 41.11 -36.62
C GLY A 12 2.30 39.65 -36.52
N ALA A 13 1.93 39.03 -37.65
CA ALA A 13 1.53 37.63 -37.73
C ALA A 13 2.64 36.67 -37.28
N VAL A 14 3.89 36.88 -37.73
CA VAL A 14 5.06 36.07 -37.31
C VAL A 14 5.32 36.21 -35.81
N SER A 15 5.13 37.41 -35.25
CA SER A 15 5.31 37.64 -33.80
C SER A 15 4.23 36.96 -32.96
N VAL A 16 2.98 36.96 -33.43
CA VAL A 16 1.85 36.28 -32.77
C VAL A 16 2.01 34.76 -32.83
N LEU A 17 2.41 34.21 -33.99
CA LEU A 17 2.69 32.78 -34.13
C LEU A 17 3.88 32.34 -33.26
N GLY A 18 4.95 33.14 -33.24
CA GLY A 18 6.11 32.89 -32.39
C GLY A 18 5.76 32.92 -30.90
N LEU A 19 4.97 33.92 -30.47
CA LEU A 19 4.51 34.02 -29.09
C LEU A 19 3.55 32.87 -28.73
N GLY A 20 2.65 32.48 -29.65
CA GLY A 20 1.74 31.36 -29.45
C GLY A 20 2.49 30.03 -29.31
N MET A 21 3.51 29.80 -30.14
CA MET A 21 4.37 28.62 -30.04
C MET A 21 5.19 28.64 -28.75
N LEU A 22 5.74 29.79 -28.36
CA LEU A 22 6.46 29.96 -27.10
C LEU A 22 5.53 29.66 -25.89
N ALA A 23 4.30 30.19 -25.91
CA ALA A 23 3.31 29.94 -24.87
C ALA A 23 2.93 28.46 -24.79
N ALA A 24 2.74 27.78 -25.93
CA ALA A 24 2.48 26.34 -25.97
C ALA A 24 3.65 25.54 -25.37
N VAL A 25 4.90 25.86 -25.72
CA VAL A 25 6.09 25.22 -25.14
C VAL A 25 6.18 25.46 -23.63
N LEU A 26 5.92 26.68 -23.18
CA LEU A 26 5.89 27.02 -21.75
C LEU A 26 4.84 26.21 -20.99
N LEU A 27 3.62 26.10 -21.53
CA LEU A 27 2.54 25.31 -20.93
C LEU A 27 2.89 23.82 -20.88
N LEU A 28 3.48 23.26 -21.93
CA LEU A 28 3.94 21.87 -21.95
C LEU A 28 5.05 21.62 -20.92
N ALA A 29 6.02 22.54 -20.82
CA ALA A 29 7.09 22.44 -19.83
C ALA A 29 6.55 22.50 -18.40
N LEU A 30 5.62 23.42 -18.12
CA LEU A 30 4.99 23.54 -16.81
C LEU A 30 4.16 22.30 -16.48
N GLY A 31 3.38 21.81 -17.45
CA GLY A 31 2.60 20.58 -17.32
C GLY A 31 3.47 19.35 -17.03
N ALA A 32 4.60 19.21 -17.73
CA ALA A 32 5.55 18.14 -17.48
C ALA A 32 6.15 18.20 -16.07
N VAL A 33 6.52 19.39 -15.58
CA VAL A 33 7.04 19.57 -14.22
C VAL A 33 5.99 19.22 -13.17
N HIS A 34 4.76 19.68 -13.34
CA HIS A 34 3.66 19.34 -12.42
C HIS A 34 3.37 17.85 -12.43
N PHE A 35 3.31 17.23 -13.61
CA PHE A 35 3.09 15.80 -13.76
C PHE A 35 4.17 14.98 -13.06
N MET A 36 5.45 15.32 -13.26
CA MET A 36 6.57 14.64 -12.60
C MET A 36 6.46 14.71 -11.07
N ARG A 37 6.21 15.90 -10.50
CA ARG A 37 6.07 16.07 -9.05
C ARG A 37 4.89 15.27 -8.48
N THR A 38 3.75 15.28 -9.17
CA THR A 38 2.58 14.51 -8.73
C THR A 38 2.83 13.00 -8.86
N SER A 39 3.49 12.56 -9.92
CA SER A 39 3.80 11.13 -10.13
C SER A 39 4.74 10.57 -9.07
N THR A 40 5.73 11.36 -8.60
CA THR A 40 6.64 10.90 -7.54
C THR A 40 5.93 10.72 -6.22
N ILE A 41 4.96 11.58 -5.91
CA ILE A 41 4.14 11.46 -4.69
C ILE A 41 3.28 10.21 -4.78
N ILE A 42 2.56 10.01 -5.89
CA ILE A 42 1.70 8.81 -6.08
C ILE A 42 2.52 7.52 -6.02
N ALA A 43 3.72 7.51 -6.62
CA ALA A 43 4.60 6.34 -6.60
C ALA A 43 5.05 6.00 -5.18
N ALA A 44 5.46 7.00 -4.38
CA ALA A 44 5.84 6.81 -2.99
C ALA A 44 4.66 6.31 -2.13
N GLU A 45 3.47 6.85 -2.36
CA GLU A 45 2.25 6.39 -1.67
C GLU A 45 1.90 4.94 -2.01
N TYR A 46 1.98 4.56 -3.28
CA TYR A 46 1.75 3.19 -3.72
C TYR A 46 2.80 2.21 -3.17
N GLU A 47 4.07 2.62 -3.16
CA GLU A 47 5.16 1.84 -2.54
C GLU A 47 4.86 1.61 -1.06
N ARG A 48 4.44 2.66 -0.33
CA ARG A 48 4.14 2.54 1.09
C ARG A 48 2.91 1.66 1.36
N GLU A 49 1.86 1.75 0.56
CA GLU A 49 0.71 0.83 0.67
C GLU A 49 1.15 -0.63 0.41
N THR A 50 2.03 -0.83 -0.58
CA THR A 50 2.57 -2.15 -0.90
C THR A 50 3.41 -2.69 0.25
N GLN A 51 4.26 -1.87 0.87
CA GLN A 51 5.04 -2.24 2.05
C GLN A 51 4.14 -2.67 3.22
N LEU A 52 3.08 -1.92 3.52
CA LEU A 52 2.11 -2.28 4.56
C LEU A 52 1.43 -3.61 4.27
N ARG A 53 1.05 -3.86 3.02
CA ARG A 53 0.43 -5.13 2.62
C ARG A 53 1.40 -6.30 2.78
N LEU A 54 2.62 -6.16 2.27
CA LEU A 54 3.66 -7.20 2.38
C LEU A 54 4.03 -7.47 3.84
N ALA A 55 4.09 -6.44 4.68
CA ALA A 55 4.34 -6.59 6.12
C ALA A 55 3.24 -7.41 6.80
N ALA A 56 1.97 -7.11 6.49
CA ALA A 56 0.85 -7.89 7.01
C ALA A 56 0.84 -9.33 6.47
N GLU A 57 1.04 -9.54 5.16
CA GLU A 57 1.14 -10.86 4.54
C GLU A 57 2.28 -11.68 5.17
N SER A 58 3.46 -11.08 5.35
CA SER A 58 4.62 -11.72 5.98
C SER A 58 4.35 -12.10 7.45
N GLY A 59 3.60 -11.28 8.19
CA GLY A 59 3.15 -11.61 9.54
C GLY A 59 2.26 -12.87 9.57
N ILE A 60 1.33 -12.99 8.62
CA ILE A 60 0.50 -14.20 8.47
C ILE A 60 1.36 -15.40 8.09
N GLU A 61 2.25 -15.26 7.11
CA GLU A 61 3.13 -16.35 6.66
C GLU A 61 4.01 -16.87 7.80
N THR A 62 4.56 -15.97 8.60
CA THR A 62 5.37 -16.31 9.79
C THR A 62 4.53 -17.08 10.81
N ALA A 63 3.31 -16.63 11.08
CA ALA A 63 2.41 -17.31 12.00
C ALA A 63 1.98 -18.69 11.49
N ALA A 64 1.65 -18.77 10.21
CA ALA A 64 1.23 -19.99 9.56
C ALA A 64 2.35 -21.02 9.54
N ALA A 65 3.58 -20.63 9.19
CA ALA A 65 4.73 -21.52 9.18
C ALA A 65 4.96 -22.18 10.56
N ALA A 66 4.81 -21.42 11.65
CA ALA A 66 4.87 -21.96 13.01
C ALA A 66 3.75 -22.99 13.28
N LEU A 67 2.53 -22.71 12.82
CA LEU A 67 1.36 -23.59 12.97
C LEU A 67 1.38 -24.84 12.06
N GLU A 68 2.07 -24.76 10.93
CA GLU A 68 2.36 -25.91 10.06
C GLU A 68 3.39 -26.84 10.68
N GLN A 69 4.36 -26.28 11.41
CA GLN A 69 5.38 -27.03 12.12
C GLN A 69 4.83 -27.68 13.40
N SER A 70 3.99 -26.96 14.14
CA SER A 70 3.31 -27.46 15.35
C SER A 70 1.97 -26.77 15.55
N SER A 71 0.88 -27.53 15.64
CA SER A 71 -0.44 -26.95 15.96
C SER A 71 -0.51 -26.28 17.33
N GLU A 72 0.46 -26.55 18.21
CA GLU A 72 0.58 -25.97 19.55
C GLU A 72 1.55 -24.80 19.62
N ALA A 73 2.10 -24.32 18.48
CA ALA A 73 3.11 -23.24 18.45
C ALA A 73 2.71 -21.98 19.23
N TYR A 74 1.40 -21.71 19.32
CA TYR A 74 0.85 -20.56 20.06
C TYR A 74 0.01 -20.96 21.27
N GLY A 75 0.16 -22.19 21.76
CA GLY A 75 -0.60 -22.77 22.86
C GLY A 75 -2.08 -22.93 22.53
N GLU A 76 -2.93 -22.85 23.56
CA GLU A 76 -4.38 -23.03 23.41
C GLU A 76 -4.99 -21.96 22.47
N MET A 77 -5.76 -22.44 21.50
CA MET A 77 -6.50 -21.60 20.56
C MET A 77 -7.67 -20.90 21.24
N PRO A 78 -8.02 -19.67 20.84
CA PRO A 78 -9.14 -18.97 21.44
C PRO A 78 -10.46 -19.72 21.20
N LYS A 79 -11.43 -19.50 22.10
CA LYS A 79 -12.79 -19.99 21.90
C LYS A 79 -13.39 -19.42 20.61
N TRP A 80 -14.36 -20.13 20.06
CA TRP A 80 -15.05 -19.71 18.83
C TRP A 80 -15.52 -18.25 18.91
N GLY A 81 -15.24 -17.47 17.86
CA GLY A 81 -15.59 -16.05 17.76
C GLY A 81 -14.75 -15.10 18.63
N ARG A 82 -13.77 -15.62 19.38
CA ARG A 82 -12.78 -14.80 20.10
C ARG A 82 -11.49 -14.69 19.30
N ARG A 83 -10.82 -13.55 19.44
CA ARG A 83 -9.48 -13.32 18.90
C ARG A 83 -8.45 -13.42 19.99
N LYS A 84 -7.28 -13.96 19.64
CA LYS A 84 -6.08 -13.97 20.47
C LYS A 84 -4.94 -13.38 19.65
N GLU A 85 -4.17 -12.49 20.26
CA GLU A 85 -2.94 -11.99 19.65
C GLU A 85 -1.85 -13.06 19.68
N LEU A 86 -1.15 -13.21 18.56
CA LEU A 86 -0.04 -14.13 18.39
C LEU A 86 1.27 -13.36 18.51
N SER A 87 2.15 -13.83 19.37
CA SER A 87 3.53 -13.34 19.43
C SER A 87 4.31 -13.96 18.27
N VAL A 88 4.18 -13.37 17.09
CA VAL A 88 5.08 -13.65 15.96
C VAL A 88 6.43 -13.01 16.25
N GLY A 89 7.52 -13.62 15.76
CA GLY A 89 8.85 -13.04 15.85
C GLY A 89 8.95 -11.71 15.09
N SER A 90 10.17 -11.22 14.89
CA SER A 90 10.37 -10.00 14.10
C SER A 90 9.94 -10.21 12.65
N VAL A 91 8.93 -9.45 12.21
CA VAL A 91 8.59 -9.33 10.79
C VAL A 91 9.50 -8.26 10.19
N PRO A 92 10.24 -8.56 9.10
CA PRO A 92 11.10 -7.57 8.47
C PRO A 92 10.24 -6.47 7.83
N VAL A 93 10.41 -5.25 8.31
CA VAL A 93 9.69 -4.06 7.83
C VAL A 93 10.66 -2.89 7.64
N THR A 94 10.20 -1.86 6.94
CA THR A 94 10.96 -0.62 6.71
C THR A 94 10.22 0.56 7.34
N GLY A 95 10.95 1.43 8.02
CA GLY A 95 10.35 2.57 8.73
C GLY A 95 9.63 2.16 10.02
N ASP A 96 8.71 3.01 10.48
CA ASP A 96 7.98 2.82 11.74
C ASP A 96 6.65 2.05 11.54
N ILE A 97 6.77 0.83 10.99
CA ILE A 97 5.63 -0.06 10.76
C ILE A 97 5.53 -1.07 11.90
N GLU A 98 4.40 -1.08 12.60
CA GLU A 98 4.05 -2.10 13.59
C GLU A 98 3.22 -3.20 12.93
N VAL A 99 3.61 -4.46 13.12
CA VAL A 99 2.86 -5.64 12.64
C VAL A 99 2.31 -6.42 13.82
N ARG A 100 1.00 -6.58 13.88
CA ARG A 100 0.29 -7.38 14.90
C ARG A 100 -0.49 -8.49 14.25
N VAL A 101 -0.35 -9.71 14.76
CA VAL A 101 -0.99 -10.90 14.21
C VAL A 101 -1.96 -11.48 15.23
N PHE A 102 -3.14 -11.88 14.77
CA PHE A 102 -4.20 -12.43 15.58
C PHE A 102 -4.70 -13.73 14.98
N VAL A 103 -5.20 -14.62 15.83
CA VAL A 103 -5.92 -15.82 15.44
C VAL A 103 -7.36 -15.75 15.92
N GLU A 104 -8.28 -16.24 15.09
CA GLU A 104 -9.69 -16.39 15.40
C GLU A 104 -10.15 -17.80 15.05
N THR A 105 -10.68 -18.55 16.02
CA THR A 105 -11.16 -19.91 15.78
C THR A 105 -12.54 -19.91 15.14
N ARG A 106 -12.69 -20.70 14.08
CA ARG A 106 -13.92 -20.92 13.32
C ARG A 106 -14.42 -22.35 13.48
N ALA A 107 -15.63 -22.61 12.99
CA ALA A 107 -16.24 -23.92 13.09
C ALA A 107 -15.45 -24.98 12.28
N GLY A 108 -15.54 -26.24 12.69
CA GLY A 108 -14.95 -27.36 11.94
C GLY A 108 -13.42 -27.37 11.89
N GLY A 109 -12.74 -26.87 12.94
CA GLY A 109 -11.28 -26.88 13.05
C GLY A 109 -10.57 -25.87 12.13
N GLN A 110 -11.30 -24.92 11.56
CA GLN A 110 -10.73 -23.83 10.79
C GLN A 110 -10.30 -22.68 11.72
N ILE A 111 -9.21 -22.01 11.39
CA ILE A 111 -8.77 -20.78 12.04
C ILE A 111 -8.57 -19.70 10.99
N TYR A 112 -8.80 -18.45 11.39
CA TYR A 112 -8.41 -17.28 10.61
C TYR A 112 -7.21 -16.62 11.27
N LEU A 113 -6.16 -16.46 10.48
CA LEU A 113 -5.04 -15.59 10.80
C LEU A 113 -5.36 -14.20 10.26
N ILE A 114 -5.11 -13.18 11.07
CA ILE A 114 -5.41 -11.79 10.78
C ILE A 114 -4.17 -10.99 11.13
N ALA A 115 -3.52 -10.36 10.15
CA ALA A 115 -2.42 -9.45 10.42
C ALA A 115 -2.85 -8.02 10.14
N ALA A 116 -2.45 -7.10 11.01
CA ALA A 116 -2.57 -5.67 10.83
C ALA A 116 -1.15 -5.07 10.81
N ALA A 117 -0.80 -4.41 9.71
CA ALA A 117 0.37 -3.56 9.63
C ALA A 117 -0.09 -2.11 9.77
N VAL A 118 0.48 -1.36 10.71
CA VAL A 118 0.15 0.04 11.00
C VAL A 118 1.40 0.88 10.84
N ASP A 119 1.32 1.92 10.02
CA ASP A 119 2.38 2.90 9.83
C ASP A 119 2.16 4.05 10.79
N HIS A 120 3.13 4.28 11.67
CA HIS A 120 3.12 5.37 12.64
C HIS A 120 3.78 6.65 12.10
N GLU A 121 4.34 6.60 10.88
CA GLU A 121 4.82 7.81 10.21
C GLU A 121 3.66 8.72 9.82
N LYS A 122 3.92 10.04 9.87
CA LYS A 122 2.92 11.02 9.46
C LYS A 122 2.59 10.85 7.98
N PRO A 123 1.30 10.94 7.59
CA PRO A 123 0.93 10.89 6.20
C PRO A 123 1.59 12.04 5.43
N HIS A 124 2.01 11.77 4.20
CA HIS A 124 2.59 12.79 3.33
C HIS A 124 1.56 13.88 2.95
N ILE A 125 0.28 13.53 2.97
CA ILE A 125 -0.85 14.43 2.74
C ILE A 125 -1.51 14.69 4.08
N ASP A 126 -1.35 15.92 4.58
CA ASP A 126 -1.98 16.39 5.81
C ASP A 126 -3.40 16.90 5.49
N ASP A 127 -4.41 16.22 6.02
CA ASP A 127 -5.82 16.60 5.93
C ASP A 127 -6.33 17.29 7.21
N GLY A 128 -5.43 17.59 8.15
CA GLY A 128 -5.74 18.17 9.45
C GLY A 128 -6.28 17.18 10.48
N ALA A 129 -6.27 15.88 10.17
CA ALA A 129 -6.69 14.82 11.09
C ALA A 129 -5.55 13.81 11.35
N ASP A 130 -5.52 13.28 12.59
CA ASP A 130 -4.49 12.33 13.03
C ASP A 130 -4.82 10.89 12.62
N TRP A 131 -5.04 10.64 11.32
CA TRP A 131 -5.27 9.30 10.82
C TRP A 131 -3.95 8.54 10.64
N LEU A 132 -3.91 7.32 11.18
CA LEU A 132 -2.84 6.36 10.90
C LEU A 132 -3.17 5.52 9.68
N ARG A 133 -2.15 5.18 8.89
CA ARG A 133 -2.31 4.25 7.77
C ARG A 133 -2.19 2.84 8.29
N GLY A 134 -3.09 1.97 7.85
CA GLY A 134 -3.01 0.56 8.20
C GLY A 134 -3.50 -0.32 7.07
N LYS A 135 -2.93 -1.52 6.99
CA LYS A 135 -3.39 -2.60 6.12
C LYS A 135 -3.71 -3.82 6.95
N LEU A 136 -4.88 -4.39 6.70
CA LEU A 136 -5.31 -5.63 7.33
C LEU A 136 -5.39 -6.71 6.26
N VAL A 137 -4.80 -7.87 6.56
CA VAL A 137 -4.82 -9.06 5.69
C VAL A 137 -5.39 -10.22 6.50
N ARG A 138 -6.12 -11.11 5.84
CA ARG A 138 -6.63 -12.33 6.45
C ARG A 138 -6.23 -13.56 5.64
N ALA A 139 -6.11 -14.67 6.35
CA ALA A 139 -5.97 -15.96 5.73
C ALA A 139 -6.67 -17.03 6.55
N ALA A 140 -7.04 -18.12 5.88
CA ALA A 140 -7.64 -19.28 6.50
C ALA A 140 -6.67 -20.46 6.49
N MET A 141 -6.59 -21.14 7.63
CA MET A 141 -5.96 -22.45 7.77
C MET A 141 -6.95 -23.43 8.39
N LYS A 142 -6.74 -24.73 8.16
CA LYS A 142 -7.56 -25.79 8.77
C LYS A 142 -6.66 -26.83 9.43
N LYS A 143 -7.05 -27.26 10.63
CA LYS A 143 -6.36 -28.34 11.32
C LYS A 143 -6.53 -29.65 10.55
N HIS A 144 -5.42 -30.31 10.25
CA HIS A 144 -5.42 -31.62 9.62
C HIS A 144 -5.36 -32.70 10.72
N GLU A 145 -6.46 -33.43 10.90
CA GLU A 145 -6.68 -34.35 12.03
C GLU A 145 -5.64 -35.47 12.14
N ARG A 146 -5.02 -35.88 11.02
CA ARG A 146 -4.04 -36.98 11.02
C ARG A 146 -2.61 -36.55 11.35
N GLU A 147 -2.29 -35.27 11.12
CA GLU A 147 -0.92 -34.78 11.17
C GLU A 147 -0.71 -33.74 12.28
N GLU A 148 -1.75 -33.46 13.08
CA GLU A 148 -1.74 -32.50 14.19
C GLU A 148 -1.08 -31.15 13.83
N ARG A 149 -1.29 -30.71 12.58
CA ARG A 149 -0.79 -29.45 12.03
C ARG A 149 -1.89 -28.69 11.31
N TYR A 150 -1.73 -27.38 11.19
CA TYR A 150 -2.60 -26.57 10.34
C TYR A 150 -2.08 -26.59 8.91
N VAL A 151 -2.98 -26.52 7.93
CA VAL A 151 -2.65 -26.44 6.51
C VAL A 151 -3.36 -25.24 5.90
N TRP A 152 -2.67 -24.52 5.01
CA TRP A 152 -3.24 -23.41 4.26
C TRP A 152 -4.51 -23.77 3.51
N GLN A 153 -5.42 -22.81 3.43
CA GLN A 153 -6.55 -22.88 2.51
C GLN A 153 -6.54 -21.73 1.50
N ARG A 154 -6.57 -20.48 1.98
CA ARG A 154 -6.59 -19.30 1.11
C ARG A 154 -6.22 -18.02 1.87
N PHE A 155 -5.75 -17.01 1.13
CA PHE A 155 -5.78 -15.60 1.51
C PHE A 155 -7.09 -14.95 1.08
N PHE A 156 -7.55 -13.93 1.79
CA PHE A 156 -8.74 -13.14 1.42
C PHE A 156 -8.81 -11.79 2.14
#